data_AF-A0A959QFV9-F1
#
_entry.id   AF-A0A959QFV9-F1
#
_cell.length_a   1.000
_cell.length_b   1.000
_cell.length_c   1.000
_cell.angle_alpha   90.00
_cell.angle_beta   90.00
_cell.angle_gamma   90.00
#
_symmetry.space_group_name_H-M   'P 1'
#
loop_
_entity.id
_entity.type
_entity.pdbx_description
1 polymer ?
#
loop_
_entity_poly.entity_id
_entity_poly.type
_entity_poly.pdbx_seq_one_letter_code
_entity_poly.pdbx_strand_id
1 'polypeptide(L)'
;MKIGWFDRSGWFDGGIAGAFFLPLTHAGMLPTNPVSWFEVSTHMLSLIIILLLTRQYLPIKKEWNSLRFISGSLLMLVLWSLLQLVDTFKHDYNSWGLRDETPAFNFNQNNKVRGVHYFTRFKDGNINFDKIKESNIKQLVLVPYAYQTAYNSTELNFRQNRRRRSIDRDSMYLSLAQIAASEGLEIIIKPHIWMPTDHGKWRSDIQFSNKDEFQRWAEKYADFILHYAALSEEMGASHFCIGTELSGLTKGHDEFWIELIREVRKIYHGKIFYAANWYREYEQIQFWGALDYIGIQAYFPICKKNNPSIDDLKKGWKTYRMHLKKTSIKFHKPILFSELGYRSSDDAAIDPWAWVEGERVMNMKVSEETQANCYEAFFETFWDEPWFAGALI
;
A
#
# COMPACT_ATOMS: atom_id res chain seq x y z
N MET A 1 -0.90 6.42 26.38
CA MET A 1 -2.33 6.71 26.19
C MET A 1 -2.99 5.38 25.86
N LYS A 2 -3.67 4.76 26.84
CA LYS A 2 -4.31 3.44 26.72
C LYS A 2 -5.63 3.61 25.99
N ILE A 3 -5.93 2.78 24.98
CA ILE A 3 -7.26 2.69 24.39
C ILE A 3 -7.63 1.21 24.36
N GLY A 4 -8.62 0.84 25.18
CA GLY A 4 -9.25 -0.47 25.20
C GLY A 4 -10.47 -0.48 24.27
N TRP A 5 -10.75 -1.66 23.73
CA TRP A 5 -11.96 -1.97 22.96
C TRP A 5 -12.92 -2.77 23.83
N PHE A 6 -14.22 -2.57 23.64
CA PHE A 6 -15.27 -3.42 24.19
C PHE A 6 -16.16 -4.01 23.09
N ASP A 7 -16.75 -5.13 23.48
CA ASP A 7 -17.31 -6.26 22.74
C ASP A 7 -18.74 -6.05 22.17
N ARG A 8 -19.11 -6.96 21.27
CA ARG A 8 -20.38 -7.09 20.54
C ARG A 8 -21.50 -7.70 21.41
N SER A 9 -22.73 -7.18 21.28
CA SER A 9 -23.98 -7.97 21.12
C SER A 9 -25.23 -7.08 21.13
N GLY A 10 -26.19 -7.31 20.23
CA GLY A 10 -27.59 -6.91 20.44
C GLY A 10 -28.33 -6.44 19.19
N TRP A 11 -29.33 -7.21 18.77
CA TRP A 11 -30.12 -7.11 17.54
C TRP A 11 -31.33 -6.14 17.60
N PHE A 12 -31.74 -5.65 16.41
CA PHE A 12 -33.09 -5.29 15.89
C PHE A 12 -34.01 -4.31 16.68
N ASP A 13 -34.46 -3.22 16.04
CA ASP A 13 -35.77 -3.15 15.34
C ASP A 13 -36.09 -1.77 14.72
N GLY A 14 -36.78 -1.84 13.56
CA GLY A 14 -37.78 -0.94 12.95
C GLY A 14 -37.80 0.58 13.10
N GLY A 15 -38.07 1.29 12.00
CA GLY A 15 -38.77 2.59 12.06
C GLY A 15 -38.62 3.53 10.86
N ILE A 16 -39.61 3.52 9.97
CA ILE A 16 -39.83 4.47 8.87
C ILE A 16 -40.26 5.83 9.42
N ALA A 17 -39.70 6.94 8.91
CA ALA A 17 -40.42 8.23 8.78
C ALA A 17 -39.67 9.18 7.83
N GLY A 18 -40.39 9.74 6.86
CA GLY A 18 -39.87 10.66 5.86
C GLY A 18 -40.17 12.14 6.11
N ALA A 19 -39.74 12.92 5.12
CA ALA A 19 -40.09 14.31 4.78
C ALA A 19 -39.50 15.43 5.67
N PHE A 20 -38.72 16.34 5.09
CA PHE A 20 -39.21 17.65 4.63
C PHE A 20 -38.15 18.40 3.80
N PHE A 21 -38.59 19.03 2.71
CA PHE A 21 -37.88 19.95 1.82
C PHE A 21 -37.93 21.38 2.38
N LEU A 22 -36.85 22.18 2.24
CA LEU A 22 -36.80 23.43 1.43
C LEU A 22 -35.46 24.22 1.67
N PRO A 23 -35.02 25.05 0.69
CA PRO A 23 -33.64 25.50 0.51
C PRO A 23 -33.40 26.95 0.95
N LEU A 24 -32.13 27.32 1.16
CA LEU A 24 -31.66 28.71 1.10
C LEU A 24 -30.32 28.80 0.36
N THR A 25 -30.36 29.57 -0.71
CA THR A 25 -29.29 29.95 -1.65
C THR A 25 -28.38 31.07 -1.11
N HIS A 26 -27.11 31.05 -1.57
CA HIS A 26 -26.13 32.14 -1.82
C HIS A 26 -24.78 31.90 -1.11
N ALA A 27 -23.59 32.10 -1.69
CA ALA A 27 -23.05 32.13 -3.05
C ALA A 27 -21.52 32.20 -2.85
N GLY A 28 -20.72 31.43 -3.60
CA GLY A 28 -19.26 31.51 -3.49
C GLY A 28 -18.50 30.40 -4.22
N MET A 29 -18.56 30.42 -5.56
CA MET A 29 -17.61 29.87 -6.53
C MET A 29 -16.85 28.57 -6.17
N LEU A 30 -17.39 27.44 -6.64
CA LEU A 30 -16.64 26.20 -6.90
C LEU A 30 -16.66 25.92 -8.42
N PRO A 31 -15.63 25.28 -9.00
CA PRO A 31 -15.66 24.88 -10.39
C PRO A 31 -16.84 23.93 -10.64
N THR A 32 -17.65 24.28 -11.64
CA THR A 32 -18.89 23.61 -12.03
C THR A 32 -18.60 22.38 -12.89
N ASN A 33 -18.74 21.19 -12.31
CA ASN A 33 -19.62 20.10 -12.77
C ASN A 33 -19.12 18.75 -12.22
N PRO A 34 -19.95 18.09 -11.41
CA PRO A 34 -20.23 16.69 -11.66
C PRO A 34 -21.70 16.57 -12.04
N VAL A 35 -21.99 15.79 -13.10
CA VAL A 35 -23.35 15.34 -13.45
C VAL A 35 -24.05 14.96 -12.15
N SER A 36 -25.01 15.77 -11.74
CA SER A 36 -25.57 15.64 -10.40
C SER A 36 -26.27 14.29 -10.31
N TRP A 37 -26.14 13.58 -9.19
CA TRP A 37 -26.89 12.33 -8.95
C TRP A 37 -28.42 12.50 -9.15
N PHE A 38 -28.89 13.75 -9.16
CA PHE A 38 -30.23 14.17 -9.55
C PHE A 38 -30.57 13.87 -11.03
N GLU A 39 -29.64 14.08 -11.97
CA GLU A 39 -29.85 13.79 -13.40
C GLU A 39 -29.90 12.27 -13.65
N VAL A 40 -29.00 11.51 -13.02
CA VAL A 40 -28.99 10.04 -13.12
C VAL A 40 -30.27 9.45 -12.52
N SER A 41 -30.70 9.95 -11.37
CA SER A 41 -31.92 9.47 -10.70
C SER A 41 -33.20 9.81 -11.44
N THR A 42 -33.28 10.99 -12.09
CA THR A 42 -34.45 11.37 -12.92
C THR A 42 -34.55 10.53 -14.19
N HIS A 43 -33.42 10.18 -14.83
CA HIS A 43 -33.40 9.27 -15.98
C HIS A 43 -33.79 7.83 -15.61
N MET A 44 -33.33 7.32 -14.46
CA MET A 44 -33.73 6.00 -13.97
C MET A 44 -35.22 5.93 -13.61
N LEU A 45 -35.76 6.99 -12.98
CA LEU A 45 -37.20 7.08 -12.69
C LEU A 45 -38.04 7.06 -13.98
N SER A 46 -37.58 7.77 -15.00
CA SER A 46 -38.25 7.83 -16.31
C SER A 46 -38.29 6.45 -16.98
N LEU A 47 -37.19 5.69 -16.92
CA LEU A 47 -37.10 4.31 -17.43
C LEU A 47 -38.05 3.35 -16.70
N ILE A 48 -38.16 3.47 -15.37
CA ILE A 48 -39.08 2.67 -14.56
C ILE A 48 -40.54 2.99 -14.92
N ILE A 49 -40.88 4.27 -15.10
CA ILE A 49 -42.23 4.69 -15.50
C ILE A 49 -42.58 4.14 -16.88
N ILE A 50 -41.66 4.18 -17.85
CA ILE A 50 -41.85 3.62 -19.20
C ILE A 50 -42.07 2.10 -19.15
N LEU A 51 -41.29 1.38 -18.32
CA LEU A 51 -41.44 -0.07 -18.13
C LEU A 51 -42.76 -0.45 -17.45
N LEU A 52 -43.23 0.36 -16.49
CA LEU A 52 -44.52 0.16 -15.84
C LEU A 52 -45.69 0.42 -16.78
N LEU A 53 -45.63 1.49 -17.58
CA LEU A 53 -46.64 1.80 -18.59
C LEU A 53 -46.68 0.74 -19.70
N THR A 54 -45.52 0.27 -20.18
CA THR A 54 -45.50 -0.82 -21.16
C THR A 54 -46.03 -2.14 -20.60
N ARG A 55 -45.78 -2.45 -19.32
CA ARG A 55 -46.32 -3.65 -18.64
C ARG A 55 -47.83 -3.58 -18.41
N GLN A 56 -48.38 -2.40 -18.09
CA GLN A 56 -49.79 -2.24 -17.76
C GLN A 56 -50.72 -2.24 -18.99
N TYR A 57 -50.21 -1.89 -20.17
CA TYR A 57 -51.00 -1.79 -21.42
C TYR A 57 -50.84 -2.99 -22.38
N LEU A 58 -50.15 -4.07 -21.96
CA LEU A 58 -49.88 -5.24 -22.79
C LEU A 58 -51.08 -6.17 -23.11
N PRO A 59 -52.27 -6.09 -22.47
CA PRO A 59 -53.41 -6.91 -22.90
C PRO A 59 -54.58 -6.09 -23.49
N ILE A 60 -54.34 -5.17 -24.44
CA ILE A 60 -55.43 -4.59 -25.26
C ILE A 60 -55.00 -4.47 -26.74
N LYS A 61 -55.55 -5.34 -27.60
CA LYS A 61 -55.60 -5.15 -29.06
C LYS A 61 -56.66 -4.06 -29.34
N LYS A 62 -56.52 -3.09 -30.25
CA LYS A 62 -56.26 -3.28 -31.69
C LYS A 62 -56.06 -1.93 -32.42
N GLU A 63 -55.24 -1.00 -31.94
CA GLU A 63 -54.83 0.20 -32.71
C GLU A 63 -53.37 0.56 -32.37
N TRP A 64 -52.41 -0.04 -33.09
CA TRP A 64 -51.01 -0.13 -32.65
C TRP A 64 -49.98 0.62 -33.51
N ASN A 65 -50.41 1.41 -34.52
CA ASN A 65 -49.44 2.08 -35.40
C ASN A 65 -48.89 3.39 -34.83
N SER A 66 -49.69 4.17 -34.08
CA SER A 66 -49.24 5.42 -33.45
C SER A 66 -48.42 5.18 -32.17
N LEU A 67 -48.80 4.20 -31.34
CA LEU A 67 -48.09 3.85 -30.10
C LEU A 67 -46.72 3.21 -30.34
N ARG A 68 -46.53 2.44 -31.42
CA ARG A 68 -45.21 1.92 -31.83
C ARG A 68 -44.24 3.01 -32.25
N PHE A 69 -44.75 4.07 -32.88
CA PHE A 69 -43.94 5.22 -33.26
C PHE A 69 -43.49 6.01 -32.03
N ILE A 70 -44.40 6.24 -31.08
CA ILE A 70 -44.09 6.96 -29.83
C ILE A 70 -43.11 6.16 -28.97
N SER A 71 -43.29 4.85 -28.84
CA SER A 71 -42.36 4.00 -28.06
C SER A 71 -40.99 3.86 -28.72
N GLY A 72 -40.92 3.79 -30.06
CA GLY A 72 -39.66 3.80 -30.81
C GLY A 72 -38.90 5.12 -30.65
N SER A 73 -39.59 6.25 -30.75
CA SER A 73 -39.00 7.59 -30.56
C SER A 73 -38.50 7.81 -29.13
N LEU A 74 -39.26 7.36 -28.12
CA LEU A 74 -38.82 7.43 -26.71
C LEU A 74 -37.59 6.54 -26.45
N LEU A 75 -37.57 5.33 -27.02
CA LEU A 75 -36.41 4.43 -26.89
C LEU A 75 -35.16 5.04 -27.54
N MET A 76 -35.31 5.69 -28.70
CA MET A 76 -34.24 6.40 -29.39
C MET A 76 -33.73 7.60 -28.59
N LEU A 77 -34.62 8.35 -27.93
CA LEU A 77 -34.22 9.46 -27.04
C LEU A 77 -33.45 8.96 -25.81
N VAL A 78 -33.88 7.84 -25.21
CA VAL A 78 -33.17 7.21 -24.08
C VAL A 78 -31.82 6.64 -24.50
N LEU A 79 -31.73 6.01 -25.67
CA LEU A 79 -30.47 5.52 -26.23
C LEU A 79 -29.52 6.68 -26.56
N TRP A 80 -30.05 7.77 -27.10
CA TRP A 80 -29.26 8.97 -27.41
C TRP A 80 -28.76 9.66 -26.14
N SER A 81 -29.57 9.77 -25.09
CA SER A 81 -29.12 10.34 -23.82
C SER A 81 -28.11 9.44 -23.10
N LEU A 82 -28.26 8.12 -23.17
CA LEU A 82 -27.24 7.17 -22.67
C LEU A 82 -25.93 7.29 -23.43
N LEU A 83 -25.96 7.50 -24.75
CA LEU A 83 -24.77 7.76 -25.56
C LEU A 83 -24.07 9.06 -25.14
N GLN A 84 -24.82 10.14 -24.93
CA GLN A 84 -24.27 11.40 -24.42
C GLN A 84 -23.64 11.22 -23.03
N LEU A 85 -24.25 10.43 -22.15
CA LEU A 85 -23.71 10.12 -20.83
C LEU A 85 -22.37 9.35 -20.95
N VAL A 86 -22.31 8.33 -21.82
CA VAL A 86 -21.09 7.55 -22.08
C VAL A 86 -19.98 8.44 -22.67
N ASP A 87 -20.31 9.34 -23.59
CA ASP A 87 -19.33 10.27 -24.16
C ASP A 87 -18.85 11.29 -23.13
N THR A 88 -19.71 11.73 -22.20
CA THR A 88 -19.35 12.61 -21.09
C THR A 88 -18.41 11.88 -20.11
N PHE A 89 -18.71 10.62 -19.77
CA PHE A 89 -17.82 9.78 -18.97
C PHE A 89 -16.49 9.47 -19.65
N LYS A 90 -16.48 9.26 -20.97
CA LYS A 90 -15.23 9.10 -21.73
C LYS A 90 -14.43 10.39 -21.79
N HIS A 91 -15.09 11.54 -21.90
CA HIS A 91 -14.43 12.83 -21.92
C HIS A 91 -13.84 13.18 -20.56
N ASP A 92 -14.55 12.87 -19.47
CA ASP A 92 -13.99 13.00 -18.11
C ASP A 92 -12.85 12.01 -17.88
N TYR A 93 -12.97 10.75 -18.28
CA TYR A 93 -11.87 9.78 -18.17
C TYR A 93 -10.62 10.22 -18.96
N ASN A 94 -10.80 10.82 -20.13
CA ASN A 94 -9.70 11.36 -20.94
C ASN A 94 -9.21 12.74 -20.45
N SER A 95 -9.98 13.46 -19.63
CA SER A 95 -9.57 14.73 -19.00
C SER A 95 -8.73 14.53 -17.74
N TRP A 96 -8.74 13.32 -17.16
CA TRP A 96 -7.66 12.76 -16.33
C TRP A 96 -6.44 12.40 -17.17
N GLY A 97 -6.07 13.29 -18.09
CA GLY A 97 -4.97 13.14 -19.02
C GLY A 97 -3.69 12.82 -18.25
N LEU A 98 -3.29 11.55 -18.34
CA LEU A 98 -1.90 11.20 -18.56
C LEU A 98 -1.38 12.23 -19.56
N ARG A 99 -0.47 13.09 -19.13
CA ARG A 99 0.22 13.99 -20.05
C ARG A 99 0.84 13.09 -21.13
N ASP A 100 0.35 13.18 -22.35
CA ASP A 100 0.82 12.43 -23.54
C ASP A 100 2.25 12.80 -23.97
N GLU A 101 2.97 13.54 -23.14
CA GLU A 101 4.41 13.68 -23.21
C GLU A 101 4.98 13.03 -21.95
N THR A 102 5.11 11.71 -21.95
CA THR A 102 6.18 11.11 -21.14
C THR A 102 7.47 11.53 -21.84
N PRO A 103 8.25 12.49 -21.29
CA PRO A 103 9.58 12.71 -21.81
C PRO A 103 10.27 11.35 -21.69
N ALA A 104 11.03 10.93 -22.69
CA ALA A 104 11.89 9.75 -22.58
C ALA A 104 12.76 9.94 -21.33
N PHE A 105 12.32 9.40 -20.20
CA PHE A 105 12.92 9.69 -18.92
C PHE A 105 14.25 8.95 -18.98
N ASN A 106 15.33 9.72 -18.99
CA ASN A 106 16.66 9.18 -19.16
C ASN A 106 16.99 8.38 -17.89
N PHE A 107 16.68 7.07 -17.90
CA PHE A 107 16.74 6.15 -16.75
C PHE A 107 18.11 6.10 -16.05
N ASN A 108 19.15 6.68 -16.68
CA ASN A 108 20.54 6.63 -16.28
C ASN A 108 21.00 7.72 -15.29
N GLN A 109 20.14 8.62 -14.80
CA GLN A 109 20.65 9.76 -14.01
C GLN A 109 20.74 9.55 -12.50
N ASN A 110 20.06 8.57 -11.89
CA ASN A 110 20.18 8.34 -10.43
C ASN A 110 20.11 6.84 -10.09
N ASN A 111 21.14 6.31 -9.41
CA ASN A 111 21.23 4.94 -8.88
C ASN A 111 20.26 4.67 -7.71
N LYS A 112 19.09 5.32 -7.67
CA LYS A 112 18.14 5.23 -6.57
C LYS A 112 17.28 3.97 -6.69
N VAL A 113 16.99 3.37 -5.54
CA VAL A 113 16.07 2.24 -5.39
C VAL A 113 14.64 2.72 -5.66
N ARG A 114 13.95 2.00 -6.55
CA ARG A 114 12.58 2.25 -6.99
C ARG A 114 11.84 0.92 -6.92
N GLY A 115 11.52 0.53 -5.70
CA GLY A 115 10.89 -0.76 -5.43
C GLY A 115 9.39 -0.67 -5.25
N VAL A 116 8.70 -1.75 -5.55
CA VAL A 116 7.28 -1.94 -5.19
C VAL A 116 7.10 -3.28 -4.48
N HIS A 117 6.35 -3.29 -3.39
CA HIS A 117 5.97 -4.51 -2.69
C HIS A 117 4.99 -5.31 -3.52
N TYR A 118 5.36 -6.56 -3.81
CA TYR A 118 4.54 -7.46 -4.60
C TYR A 118 3.98 -8.59 -3.73
N PHE A 119 2.71 -8.46 -3.36
CA PHE A 119 1.96 -9.46 -2.61
C PHE A 119 1.01 -10.20 -3.55
N THR A 120 1.35 -11.44 -3.93
CA THR A 120 0.46 -12.26 -4.77
C THR A 120 0.21 -13.64 -4.19
N ARG A 121 -0.97 -14.19 -4.52
CA ARG A 121 -1.22 -15.62 -4.52
C ARG A 121 -0.96 -16.08 -5.96
N PHE A 122 0.16 -16.75 -6.21
CA PHE A 122 0.66 -17.17 -7.54
C PHE A 122 -0.28 -18.05 -8.40
N LYS A 123 -1.52 -18.31 -7.96
CA LYS A 123 -2.53 -18.94 -8.81
C LYS A 123 -2.97 -18.06 -9.98
N ASP A 124 -2.78 -16.74 -9.88
CA ASP A 124 -3.43 -15.80 -10.80
C ASP A 124 -2.53 -15.31 -11.95
N GLY A 125 -1.28 -15.78 -12.03
CA GLY A 125 -0.42 -15.83 -13.24
C GLY A 125 -0.08 -14.54 -14.00
N ASN A 126 -0.78 -13.43 -13.75
CA ASN A 126 -0.74 -12.25 -14.60
C ASN A 126 -0.13 -11.07 -13.83
N ILE A 127 1.20 -11.09 -13.69
CA ILE A 127 1.90 -9.83 -13.39
C ILE A 127 1.85 -9.00 -14.65
N ASN A 128 1.20 -7.83 -14.58
CA ASN A 128 1.26 -6.85 -15.65
C ASN A 128 2.58 -6.08 -15.52
N PHE A 129 3.64 -6.64 -16.10
CA PHE A 129 4.97 -6.03 -16.08
C PHE A 129 5.01 -4.69 -16.82
N ASP A 130 4.13 -4.47 -17.80
CA ASP A 130 4.07 -3.20 -18.54
C ASP A 130 3.68 -2.05 -17.63
N LYS A 131 2.63 -2.20 -16.80
CA LYS A 131 2.26 -1.18 -15.79
C LYS A 131 3.37 -0.91 -14.78
N ILE A 132 4.12 -1.93 -14.39
CA ILE A 132 5.25 -1.79 -13.46
C ILE A 132 6.36 -0.95 -14.10
N LYS A 133 6.68 -1.24 -15.37
CA LYS A 133 7.70 -0.50 -16.15
C LYS A 133 7.26 0.95 -16.42
N GLU A 134 6.00 1.17 -16.78
CA GLU A 134 5.39 2.51 -16.97
C GLU A 134 5.49 3.36 -15.70
N SER A 135 5.42 2.73 -14.53
CA SER A 135 5.55 3.38 -13.21
C SER A 135 7.00 3.65 -12.80
N ASN A 136 7.97 3.43 -13.70
CA ASN A 136 9.40 3.65 -13.46
C ASN A 136 9.99 2.83 -12.30
N ILE A 137 9.37 1.69 -12.00
CA ILE A 137 9.83 0.73 -10.99
C ILE A 137 10.99 -0.09 -11.55
N LYS A 138 12.00 -0.33 -10.72
CA LYS A 138 13.17 -1.15 -11.05
C LYS A 138 13.23 -2.43 -10.23
N GLN A 139 12.67 -2.43 -9.02
CA GLN A 139 12.74 -3.58 -8.11
C GLN A 139 11.35 -4.11 -7.73
N LEU A 140 11.19 -5.43 -7.71
CA LEU A 140 10.08 -6.10 -7.06
C LEU A 140 10.51 -6.59 -5.68
N VAL A 141 9.76 -6.21 -4.65
CA VAL A 141 10.01 -6.63 -3.26
C VAL A 141 9.16 -7.84 -2.94
N LEU A 142 9.81 -8.97 -2.68
CA LEU A 142 9.17 -10.22 -2.28
C LEU A 142 9.30 -10.41 -0.77
N VAL A 143 8.19 -10.76 -0.12
CA VAL A 143 8.09 -10.82 1.35
C VAL A 143 7.85 -12.26 1.80
N PRO A 144 8.91 -13.05 2.05
CA PRO A 144 8.75 -14.34 2.70
C PRO A 144 8.39 -14.18 4.17
N TYR A 145 7.55 -15.09 4.69
CA TYR A 145 7.09 -15.04 6.07
C TYR A 145 7.59 -16.23 6.89
N ALA A 146 8.12 -15.93 8.06
CA ALA A 146 8.18 -16.84 9.20
C ALA A 146 6.94 -16.62 10.09
N TYR A 147 6.43 -17.68 10.72
CA TYR A 147 5.26 -17.62 11.57
C TYR A 147 5.64 -17.81 13.03
N GLN A 148 5.19 -16.89 13.89
CA GLN A 148 5.33 -16.95 15.33
C GLN A 148 3.94 -16.80 15.97
N THR A 149 3.69 -17.52 17.06
CA THR A 149 2.36 -17.60 17.68
C THR A 149 2.06 -16.46 18.66
N ALA A 150 3.08 -15.95 19.35
CA ALA A 150 2.96 -14.91 20.37
C ALA A 150 4.27 -14.16 20.55
N TYR A 151 4.22 -12.94 21.12
CA TYR A 151 5.39 -12.05 21.25
C TYR A 151 6.54 -12.63 22.10
N ASN A 152 6.25 -13.53 23.04
CA ASN A 152 7.22 -14.21 23.90
C ASN A 152 7.47 -15.66 23.51
N SER A 153 6.93 -16.12 22.36
CA SER A 153 7.19 -17.46 21.86
C SER A 153 8.61 -17.55 21.29
N THR A 154 9.37 -18.57 21.69
CA THR A 154 10.68 -18.87 21.11
C THR A 154 10.58 -19.68 19.81
N GLU A 155 9.38 -20.10 19.43
CA GLU A 155 9.13 -20.90 18.23
C GLU A 155 8.90 -20.01 17.01
N LEU A 156 9.70 -20.23 15.97
CA LEU A 156 9.61 -19.54 14.69
C LEU A 156 9.58 -20.55 13.55
N ASN A 157 8.47 -20.60 12.80
CA ASN A 157 8.28 -21.59 11.74
C ASN A 157 8.24 -20.91 10.37
N PHE A 158 9.27 -21.10 9.56
CA PHE A 158 9.29 -20.67 8.15
C PHE A 158 9.26 -21.85 7.16
N ARG A 159 9.66 -23.04 7.63
CA ARG A 159 9.60 -24.31 6.91
C ARG A 159 8.40 -25.10 7.43
N GLN A 160 7.19 -24.78 6.97
CA GLN A 160 6.02 -25.57 7.38
C GLN A 160 6.26 -27.06 7.07
N ASN A 161 5.84 -27.92 8.00
CA ASN A 161 6.00 -29.40 7.99
C ASN A 161 5.22 -30.13 6.88
N ARG A 162 5.00 -29.47 5.75
CA ARG A 162 4.66 -30.10 4.48
C ARG A 162 5.85 -29.87 3.57
N ARG A 163 6.81 -30.81 3.53
CA ARG A 163 8.01 -30.78 2.67
C ARG A 163 7.75 -30.29 1.23
N ARG A 164 6.52 -30.43 0.71
CA ARG A 164 6.08 -29.85 -0.57
C ARG A 164 5.95 -28.32 -0.56
N ARG A 165 5.25 -27.69 0.41
CA ARG A 165 4.91 -26.25 0.35
C ARG A 165 6.09 -25.27 0.48
N SER A 166 7.15 -25.63 1.21
CA SER A 166 8.34 -24.75 1.30
C SER A 166 9.14 -24.78 0.00
N ILE A 167 9.33 -25.98 -0.56
CA ILE A 167 9.96 -26.17 -1.88
C ILE A 167 9.13 -25.45 -2.95
N ASP A 168 7.80 -25.48 -2.85
CA ASP A 168 6.90 -24.76 -3.76
C ASP A 168 7.11 -23.23 -3.68
N ARG A 169 7.37 -22.66 -2.49
CA ARG A 169 7.58 -21.21 -2.34
C ARG A 169 8.95 -20.74 -2.81
N ASP A 170 10.01 -21.45 -2.46
CA ASP A 170 11.36 -21.04 -2.88
C ASP A 170 11.48 -21.14 -4.41
N SER A 171 10.98 -22.24 -4.99
CA SER A 171 10.91 -22.42 -6.45
C SER A 171 10.05 -21.34 -7.13
N MET A 172 9.00 -20.89 -6.46
CA MET A 172 8.12 -19.81 -6.94
C MET A 172 8.83 -18.46 -6.91
N TYR A 173 9.62 -18.16 -5.87
CA TYR A 173 10.45 -16.94 -5.85
C TYR A 173 11.55 -16.99 -6.90
N LEU A 174 12.21 -18.14 -7.09
CA LEU A 174 13.21 -18.34 -8.14
C LEU A 174 12.61 -18.15 -9.54
N SER A 175 11.44 -18.74 -9.80
CA SER A 175 10.71 -18.57 -11.07
C SER A 175 10.33 -17.11 -11.31
N LEU A 176 9.81 -16.43 -10.28
CA LEU A 176 9.50 -15.01 -10.38
C LEU A 176 10.74 -14.15 -10.64
N ALA A 177 11.86 -14.45 -9.99
CA ALA A 177 13.12 -13.75 -10.22
C ALA A 177 13.59 -13.89 -11.67
N GLN A 178 13.45 -15.08 -12.26
CA GLN A 178 13.77 -15.31 -13.67
C GLN A 178 12.86 -14.50 -14.61
N ILE A 179 11.55 -14.48 -14.36
CA ILE A 179 10.60 -13.69 -15.16
C ILE A 179 10.90 -12.19 -15.01
N ALA A 180 11.08 -11.71 -13.78
CA ALA A 180 11.42 -10.32 -13.50
C ALA A 180 12.71 -9.89 -14.21
N ALA A 181 13.75 -10.73 -14.16
CA ALA A 181 15.01 -10.48 -14.86
C ALA A 181 14.82 -10.41 -16.39
N SER A 182 13.95 -11.24 -16.97
CA SER A 182 13.62 -11.19 -18.41
C SER A 182 12.91 -9.88 -18.81
N GLU A 183 12.27 -9.21 -17.85
CA GLU A 183 11.62 -7.91 -18.00
C GLU A 183 12.53 -6.73 -17.60
N GLY A 184 13.80 -6.99 -17.27
CA GLY A 184 14.76 -5.98 -16.84
C GLY A 184 14.54 -5.46 -15.40
N LEU A 185 13.74 -6.17 -14.60
CA LEU A 185 13.50 -5.87 -13.20
C LEU A 185 14.46 -6.66 -12.30
N GLU A 186 14.78 -6.06 -11.15
CA GLU A 186 15.58 -6.67 -10.10
C GLU A 186 14.68 -7.14 -8.94
N ILE A 187 15.20 -8.05 -8.11
CA ILE A 187 14.49 -8.55 -6.94
C ILE A 187 15.08 -7.96 -5.65
N ILE A 188 14.20 -7.61 -4.71
CA ILE A 188 14.53 -7.38 -3.31
C ILE A 188 13.82 -8.43 -2.48
N ILE A 189 14.54 -9.09 -1.56
CA ILE A 189 13.92 -10.02 -0.60
C ILE A 189 13.83 -9.34 0.76
N LYS A 190 12.61 -9.29 1.32
CA LYS A 190 12.32 -8.65 2.60
C LYS A 190 11.60 -9.62 3.54
N PRO A 191 12.30 -10.50 4.27
CA PRO A 191 11.69 -11.47 5.16
C PRO A 191 10.98 -10.82 6.36
N HIS A 192 9.76 -11.26 6.65
CA HIS A 192 8.91 -10.75 7.73
C HIS A 192 8.54 -11.86 8.73
N ILE A 193 8.27 -11.47 9.97
CA ILE A 193 7.58 -12.32 10.93
C ILE A 193 6.09 -12.01 10.89
N TRP A 194 5.30 -13.00 10.51
CA TRP A 194 3.86 -12.98 10.71
C TRP A 194 3.54 -13.46 12.13
N MET A 195 2.87 -12.62 12.89
CA MET A 195 2.40 -12.93 14.24
C MET A 195 1.00 -12.34 14.42
N PRO A 196 0.02 -13.10 14.92
CA PRO A 196 -1.27 -12.53 15.25
C PRO A 196 -1.11 -11.48 16.34
N THR A 197 -1.87 -10.39 16.23
CA THR A 197 -1.95 -9.41 17.31
C THR A 197 -2.64 -10.05 18.51
N ASP A 198 -1.96 -10.05 19.66
CA ASP A 198 -2.47 -10.63 20.90
C ASP A 198 -2.32 -9.63 22.05
N HIS A 199 -3.41 -9.33 22.76
CA HIS A 199 -3.46 -8.30 23.81
C HIS A 199 -2.85 -6.94 23.41
N GLY A 200 -3.00 -6.55 22.13
CA GLY A 200 -2.43 -5.31 21.58
C GLY A 200 -0.92 -5.37 21.30
N LYS A 201 -0.31 -6.55 21.45
CA LYS A 201 1.10 -6.78 21.12
C LYS A 201 1.23 -7.31 19.70
N TRP A 202 2.28 -6.86 19.03
CA TRP A 202 2.61 -7.23 17.66
C TRP A 202 4.13 -7.47 17.55
N ARG A 203 4.65 -7.71 16.35
CA ARG A 203 6.04 -8.16 16.14
C ARG A 203 7.11 -7.24 16.74
N SER A 204 6.84 -5.94 16.87
CA SER A 204 7.76 -5.00 17.53
C SER A 204 7.87 -5.21 19.04
N ASP A 205 6.90 -5.91 19.66
CA ASP A 205 6.89 -6.27 21.08
C ASP A 205 7.52 -7.64 21.36
N ILE A 206 8.12 -8.29 20.36
CA ILE A 206 8.84 -9.54 20.58
C ILE A 206 9.99 -9.27 21.55
N GLN A 207 9.98 -9.99 22.68
CA GLN A 207 10.98 -9.88 23.74
C GLN A 207 10.94 -11.14 24.61
N PHE A 208 12.06 -11.42 25.28
CA PHE A 208 12.22 -12.64 26.09
C PHE A 208 12.59 -12.30 27.52
N SER A 209 12.22 -13.17 28.45
CA SER A 209 12.39 -12.89 29.88
C SER A 209 13.81 -13.15 30.36
N ASN A 210 14.54 -14.00 29.63
CA ASN A 210 15.89 -14.41 29.97
C ASN A 210 16.73 -14.65 28.71
N LYS A 211 18.05 -14.78 28.92
CA LYS A 211 19.02 -14.99 27.84
C LYS A 211 18.83 -16.31 27.10
N ASP A 212 18.41 -17.37 27.79
CA ASP A 212 18.25 -18.71 27.18
C ASP A 212 17.07 -18.73 26.19
N GLU A 213 15.97 -18.07 26.54
CA GLU A 213 14.83 -17.88 25.63
C GLU A 213 15.22 -17.06 24.40
N PHE A 214 15.92 -15.93 24.62
CA PHE A 214 16.43 -15.12 23.52
C PHE A 214 17.35 -15.94 22.62
N GLN A 215 18.28 -16.72 23.18
CA GLN A 215 19.21 -17.54 22.41
C GLN A 215 18.48 -18.58 21.55
N ARG A 216 17.50 -19.29 22.12
CA ARG A 216 16.67 -20.25 21.36
C ARG A 216 15.95 -19.58 20.19
N TRP A 217 15.39 -18.39 20.41
CA TRP A 217 14.73 -17.64 19.34
C TRP A 217 15.74 -17.13 18.30
N ALA A 218 16.87 -16.60 18.75
CA ALA A 218 17.94 -16.04 17.93
C ALA A 218 18.49 -17.07 16.94
N GLU A 219 18.68 -18.32 17.38
CA GLU A 219 19.08 -19.43 16.52
C GLU A 219 18.07 -19.69 15.39
N LYS A 220 16.77 -19.70 15.71
CA LYS A 220 15.72 -19.90 14.71
C LYS A 220 15.58 -18.73 13.76
N TYR A 221 15.76 -17.51 14.26
CA TYR A 221 15.75 -16.32 13.42
C TYR A 221 16.97 -16.28 12.48
N ALA A 222 18.16 -16.65 12.97
CA ALA A 222 19.34 -16.79 12.14
C ALA A 222 19.13 -17.84 11.04
N ASP A 223 18.59 -19.02 11.36
CA ASP A 223 18.25 -20.05 10.37
C ASP A 223 17.31 -19.53 9.27
N PHE A 224 16.30 -18.73 9.66
CA PHE A 224 15.35 -18.10 8.74
C PHE A 224 16.03 -17.11 7.81
N ILE A 225 16.81 -16.18 8.36
CA ILE A 225 17.49 -15.14 7.59
C ILE A 225 18.58 -15.72 6.69
N LEU A 226 19.38 -16.67 7.18
CA LEU A 226 20.45 -17.30 6.38
C LEU A 226 19.89 -18.14 5.23
N HIS A 227 18.74 -18.79 5.42
CA HIS A 227 18.06 -19.49 4.33
C HIS A 227 17.65 -18.53 3.20
N TYR A 228 17.03 -17.39 3.53
CA TYR A 228 16.64 -16.41 2.52
C TYR A 228 17.82 -15.57 1.99
N ALA A 229 18.92 -15.46 2.72
CA ALA A 229 20.18 -14.92 2.19
C ALA A 229 20.74 -15.83 1.08
N ALA A 230 20.77 -17.14 1.30
CA ALA A 230 21.18 -18.11 0.27
C ALA A 230 20.26 -18.07 -0.96
N LEU A 231 18.94 -18.02 -0.74
CA LEU A 231 17.98 -17.89 -1.84
C LEU A 231 18.17 -16.56 -2.60
N SER A 232 18.44 -15.47 -1.89
CA SER A 232 18.70 -14.14 -2.49
C SER A 232 19.95 -14.16 -3.36
N GLU A 233 21.01 -14.86 -2.95
CA GLU A 233 22.20 -15.06 -3.76
C GLU A 233 21.90 -15.87 -5.03
N GLU A 234 21.16 -16.98 -4.90
CA GLU A 234 20.76 -17.83 -6.03
C GLU A 234 19.90 -17.06 -7.06
N MET A 235 19.01 -16.20 -6.58
CA MET A 235 18.17 -15.35 -7.44
C MET A 235 18.92 -14.18 -8.08
N GLY A 236 20.13 -13.85 -7.62
CA GLY A 236 20.80 -12.60 -7.99
C GLY A 236 20.04 -11.36 -7.51
N ALA A 237 19.37 -11.44 -6.35
CA ALA A 237 18.61 -10.31 -5.79
C ALA A 237 19.54 -9.12 -5.53
N SER A 238 19.11 -7.90 -5.89
CA SER A 238 19.94 -6.70 -5.75
C SER A 238 20.03 -6.23 -4.29
N HIS A 239 18.98 -6.48 -3.50
CA HIS A 239 18.97 -6.17 -2.08
C HIS A 239 18.32 -7.27 -1.22
N PHE A 240 18.77 -7.36 0.03
CA PHE A 240 18.25 -8.27 1.04
C PHE A 240 18.01 -7.55 2.38
N CYS A 241 16.80 -7.63 2.91
CA CYS A 241 16.48 -7.15 4.25
C CYS A 241 16.80 -8.23 5.28
N ILE A 242 17.53 -7.90 6.34
CA ILE A 242 17.85 -8.86 7.41
C ILE A 242 16.83 -8.86 8.55
N GLY A 243 15.86 -7.95 8.54
CA GLY A 243 14.79 -7.89 9.52
C GLY A 243 13.93 -6.64 9.42
N THR A 244 12.69 -6.74 9.91
CA THR A 244 11.68 -5.67 9.81
C THR A 244 10.99 -5.46 11.16
N GLU A 245 10.98 -4.22 11.66
CA GLU A 245 10.32 -3.70 12.87
C GLU A 245 10.34 -4.62 14.11
N LEU A 246 11.50 -5.13 14.46
CA LEU A 246 11.75 -5.94 15.66
C LEU A 246 12.27 -5.06 16.80
N SER A 247 11.54 -4.00 17.15
CA SER A 247 11.96 -2.98 18.12
C SER A 247 12.41 -3.55 19.48
N GLY A 248 11.72 -4.57 19.98
CA GLY A 248 12.08 -5.27 21.22
C GLY A 248 13.38 -6.07 21.15
N LEU A 249 13.85 -6.38 19.94
CA LEU A 249 15.05 -7.17 19.68
C LEU A 249 16.19 -6.34 19.10
N THR A 250 15.95 -5.10 18.67
CA THR A 250 17.02 -4.17 18.26
C THR A 250 17.62 -3.43 19.44
N LYS A 251 16.89 -3.31 20.55
CA LYS A 251 17.39 -2.69 21.77
C LYS A 251 18.13 -3.71 22.65
N GLY A 252 19.44 -3.53 22.82
CA GLY A 252 20.24 -4.31 23.77
C GLY A 252 20.72 -5.67 23.26
N HIS A 253 20.59 -5.94 21.96
CA HIS A 253 21.04 -7.19 21.32
C HIS A 253 21.94 -6.92 20.10
N ASP A 254 22.74 -5.85 20.12
CA ASP A 254 23.59 -5.44 19.00
C ASP A 254 24.57 -6.54 18.56
N GLU A 255 25.11 -7.31 19.51
CA GLU A 255 26.04 -8.42 19.25
C GLU A 255 25.42 -9.49 18.35
N PHE A 256 24.15 -9.85 18.60
CA PHE A 256 23.41 -10.80 17.76
C PHE A 256 23.26 -10.29 16.33
N TRP A 257 22.87 -9.02 16.16
CA TRP A 257 22.68 -8.43 14.84
C TRP A 257 23.99 -8.33 14.06
N ILE A 258 25.09 -7.95 14.71
CA ILE A 258 26.41 -7.88 14.08
C ILE A 258 26.88 -9.27 13.66
N GLU A 259 26.66 -10.30 14.47
CA GLU A 259 26.98 -11.68 14.10
C GLU A 259 26.13 -12.16 12.92
N LEU A 260 24.82 -11.94 12.96
CA LEU A 260 23.91 -12.30 11.89
C LEU A 260 24.31 -11.64 10.56
N ILE A 261 24.66 -10.35 10.60
CA ILE A 261 25.16 -9.63 9.42
C ILE A 261 26.43 -10.28 8.88
N ARG A 262 27.36 -10.68 9.75
CA ARG A 262 28.59 -11.36 9.33
C ARG A 262 28.30 -12.69 8.66
N GLU A 263 27.41 -13.50 9.22
CA GLU A 263 27.02 -14.79 8.62
C GLU A 263 26.30 -14.60 7.28
N VAL A 264 25.38 -13.62 7.18
CA VAL A 264 24.73 -13.27 5.91
C VAL A 264 25.76 -12.88 4.85
N ARG A 265 26.78 -12.09 5.21
CA ARG A 265 27.84 -11.66 4.29
C ARG A 265 28.75 -12.77 3.78
N LYS A 266 28.80 -13.93 4.45
CA LYS A 266 29.52 -15.12 3.93
C LYS A 266 28.78 -15.79 2.78
N ILE A 267 27.47 -15.52 2.66
CA ILE A 267 26.57 -16.20 1.73
C ILE A 267 26.12 -15.25 0.62
N TYR A 268 25.71 -14.03 0.98
CA TYR A 268 25.08 -13.07 0.08
C TYR A 268 25.96 -11.84 -0.17
N HIS A 269 26.18 -11.53 -1.44
CA HIS A 269 27.12 -10.48 -1.88
C HIS A 269 26.45 -9.18 -2.33
N GLY A 270 25.13 -9.15 -2.44
CA GLY A 270 24.38 -7.94 -2.77
C GLY A 270 24.24 -6.97 -1.60
N LYS A 271 23.30 -6.01 -1.71
CA LYS A 271 23.14 -4.97 -0.69
C LYS A 271 22.25 -5.42 0.45
N ILE A 272 22.67 -5.16 1.69
CA ILE A 272 21.88 -5.53 2.88
C ILE A 272 21.38 -4.31 3.66
N PHE A 273 20.18 -4.42 4.21
CA PHE A 273 19.58 -3.40 5.05
C PHE A 273 18.71 -4.03 6.14
N TYR A 274 18.32 -3.22 7.12
CA TYR A 274 17.31 -3.55 8.13
C TYR A 274 16.19 -2.52 8.04
N ALA A 275 14.93 -2.96 8.10
CA ALA A 275 13.74 -2.12 7.96
C ALA A 275 13.19 -1.73 9.35
N ALA A 276 13.71 -0.65 9.92
CA ALA A 276 13.30 -0.17 11.23
C ALA A 276 11.96 0.55 11.17
N ASN A 277 11.19 0.47 12.26
CA ASN A 277 10.01 1.30 12.45
C ASN A 277 10.41 2.78 12.51
N TRP A 278 9.62 3.65 11.89
CA TRP A 278 9.82 5.10 11.95
C TRP A 278 9.69 5.65 13.38
N TYR A 279 8.95 4.97 14.25
CA TYR A 279 8.66 5.41 15.60
C TYR A 279 9.54 4.69 16.63
N ARG A 280 10.49 5.45 17.22
CA ARG A 280 11.32 5.05 18.37
C ARG A 280 12.27 3.87 18.14
N GLU A 281 12.43 3.38 16.91
CA GLU A 281 13.33 2.27 16.61
C GLU A 281 14.56 2.72 15.84
N TYR A 282 14.41 3.38 14.69
CA TYR A 282 15.57 3.65 13.83
C TYR A 282 16.65 4.50 14.51
N GLU A 283 16.29 5.37 15.47
CA GLU A 283 17.24 6.17 16.24
C GLU A 283 18.07 5.36 17.24
N GLN A 284 17.56 4.21 17.72
CA GLN A 284 18.16 3.43 18.80
C GLN A 284 19.15 2.37 18.30
N ILE A 285 19.04 1.95 17.05
CA ILE A 285 19.90 0.93 16.44
C ILE A 285 21.33 1.44 16.34
N GLN A 286 22.30 0.66 16.85
CA GLN A 286 23.74 1.00 16.77
C GLN A 286 24.48 0.23 15.67
N PHE A 287 23.93 -0.90 15.19
CA PHE A 287 24.57 -1.76 14.18
C PHE A 287 24.45 -1.24 12.72
N TRP A 288 23.91 -0.03 12.49
CA TRP A 288 23.78 0.55 11.15
C TRP A 288 25.10 0.59 10.35
N GLY A 289 26.24 0.75 11.04
CA GLY A 289 27.56 0.77 10.41
C GLY A 289 27.89 -0.50 9.62
N ALA A 290 27.31 -1.65 10.00
CA ALA A 290 27.53 -2.95 9.36
C ALA A 290 26.63 -3.21 8.13
N LEU A 291 25.65 -2.34 7.87
CA LEU A 291 24.70 -2.46 6.75
C LEU A 291 25.09 -1.53 5.58
N ASP A 292 24.48 -1.73 4.40
CA ASP A 292 24.63 -0.81 3.26
C ASP A 292 23.69 0.39 3.38
N TYR A 293 22.49 0.18 3.91
CA TYR A 293 21.45 1.21 4.05
C TYR A 293 20.86 1.23 5.47
N ILE A 294 20.45 2.43 5.89
CA ILE A 294 19.52 2.60 7.00
C ILE A 294 18.11 2.49 6.42
N GLY A 295 17.44 1.35 6.63
CA GLY A 295 16.08 1.11 6.16
C GLY A 295 15.05 1.61 7.16
N ILE A 296 14.06 2.37 6.69
CA ILE A 296 12.99 2.95 7.52
C ILE A 296 11.62 2.72 6.89
N GLN A 297 10.70 2.19 7.69
CA GLN A 297 9.27 2.03 7.38
C GLN A 297 8.60 3.38 7.55
N ALA A 298 8.61 4.22 6.51
CA ALA A 298 8.45 5.67 6.57
C ALA A 298 6.99 6.17 6.68
N TYR A 299 6.19 5.56 7.54
CA TYR A 299 4.81 5.95 7.81
C TYR A 299 4.70 7.14 8.78
N PHE A 300 5.46 8.21 8.53
CA PHE A 300 5.46 9.39 9.41
C PHE A 300 4.14 10.17 9.30
N PRO A 301 3.50 10.57 10.42
CA PRO A 301 2.36 11.49 10.41
C PRO A 301 2.82 12.89 10.00
N ILE A 302 2.47 13.31 8.78
CA ILE A 302 2.98 14.55 8.16
C ILE A 302 1.94 15.65 8.07
N CYS A 303 0.66 15.37 8.32
CA CYS A 303 -0.35 16.42 8.42
C CYS A 303 -1.42 16.06 9.46
N LYS A 304 -2.26 17.04 9.83
CA LYS A 304 -3.45 16.84 10.68
C LYS A 304 -4.75 17.23 9.98
N LYS A 305 -4.66 17.65 8.72
CA LYS A 305 -5.79 18.12 7.91
C LYS A 305 -6.22 17.01 6.94
N ASN A 306 -7.51 17.00 6.63
CA ASN A 306 -8.01 16.27 5.47
C ASN A 306 -7.73 17.08 4.20
N ASN A 307 -7.54 16.40 3.07
CA ASN A 307 -7.18 16.99 1.77
C ASN A 307 -6.06 18.06 1.89
N PRO A 308 -4.92 17.73 2.50
CA PRO A 308 -3.82 18.69 2.63
C PRO A 308 -3.23 19.03 1.26
N SER A 309 -2.79 20.28 1.11
CA SER A 309 -1.98 20.68 -0.06
C SER A 309 -0.56 20.09 0.04
N ILE A 310 0.14 20.05 -1.09
CA ILE A 310 1.55 19.64 -1.19
C ILE A 310 2.42 20.46 -0.21
N ASP A 311 2.18 21.77 -0.10
CA ASP A 311 2.90 22.64 0.83
C ASP A 311 2.68 22.30 2.31
N ASP A 312 1.46 21.92 2.68
CA ASP A 312 1.18 21.46 4.04
C ASP A 312 1.95 20.16 4.36
N LEU A 313 2.01 19.25 3.39
CA LEU A 313 2.72 17.97 3.51
C LEU A 313 4.24 18.16 3.60
N LYS A 314 4.83 19.03 2.76
CA LYS A 314 6.27 19.38 2.81
C LYS A 314 6.67 20.02 4.14
N LYS A 315 5.79 20.86 4.72
CA LYS A 315 6.01 21.41 6.07
C LYS A 315 6.06 20.30 7.12
N GLY A 316 5.18 19.30 7.02
CA GLY A 316 5.20 18.11 7.87
C GLY A 316 6.50 17.33 7.80
N TRP A 317 7.00 17.12 6.58
CA TRP A 317 8.25 16.41 6.36
C TRP A 317 9.50 17.13 6.89
N LYS A 318 9.46 18.46 7.03
CA LYS A 318 10.65 19.28 7.36
C LYS A 318 11.40 18.77 8.60
N THR A 319 10.69 18.49 9.69
CA THR A 319 11.32 18.01 10.94
C THR A 319 11.89 16.61 10.78
N TYR A 320 11.15 15.70 10.15
CA TYR A 320 11.62 14.34 9.89
C TYR A 320 12.85 14.33 8.98
N ARG A 321 12.84 15.11 7.90
CA ARG A 321 14.00 15.25 6.99
C ARG A 321 15.27 15.68 7.73
N MET A 322 15.17 16.63 8.66
CA MET A 322 16.33 17.06 9.46
C MET A 322 16.88 15.92 10.34
N HIS A 323 16.01 15.16 11.01
CA HIS A 323 16.44 14.03 11.84
C HIS A 323 17.02 12.89 11.00
N LEU A 324 16.37 12.54 9.90
CA LEU A 324 16.84 11.51 8.95
C LEU A 324 18.23 11.86 8.39
N LYS A 325 18.44 13.11 7.96
CA LYS A 325 19.74 13.60 7.51
C LYS A 325 20.80 13.48 8.60
N LYS A 326 20.48 13.86 9.85
CA LYS A 326 21.40 13.72 10.99
C LYS A 326 21.79 12.26 11.24
N THR A 327 20.82 11.35 11.17
CA THR A 327 21.08 9.90 11.34
C THR A 327 21.96 9.36 10.21
N SER A 328 21.68 9.73 8.96
CA SER A 328 22.52 9.35 7.82
C SER A 328 23.97 9.79 7.98
N ILE A 329 24.18 11.06 8.38
CA ILE A 329 25.52 11.61 8.63
C ILE A 329 26.21 10.89 9.79
N LYS A 330 25.49 10.64 10.89
CA LYS A 330 26.04 9.97 12.08
C LYS A 330 26.67 8.62 11.72
N PHE A 331 25.99 7.81 10.92
CA PHE A 331 26.43 6.45 10.58
C PHE A 331 27.18 6.37 9.24
N HIS A 332 27.25 7.46 8.48
CA HIS A 332 27.80 7.50 7.12
C HIS A 332 27.13 6.47 6.20
N LYS A 333 25.81 6.33 6.31
CA LYS A 333 24.99 5.41 5.51
C LYS A 333 23.82 6.16 4.88
N PRO A 334 23.49 5.89 3.61
CA PRO A 334 22.32 6.47 2.99
C PRO A 334 21.03 5.88 3.58
N ILE A 335 19.96 6.68 3.58
CA ILE A 335 18.62 6.26 4.02
C ILE A 335 17.88 5.62 2.86
N LEU A 336 17.34 4.42 3.07
CA LEU A 336 16.35 3.78 2.19
C LEU A 336 15.00 3.81 2.91
N PHE A 337 13.97 4.36 2.29
CA PHE A 337 12.61 4.12 2.79
C PHE A 337 12.24 2.69 2.42
N SER A 338 12.35 1.78 3.38
CA SER A 338 12.10 0.35 3.18
C SER A 338 10.62 0.02 3.03
N GLU A 339 9.75 0.99 3.33
CA GLU A 339 8.33 1.00 2.99
C GLU A 339 7.82 2.44 3.06
N LEU A 340 7.00 2.84 2.10
CA LEU A 340 6.32 4.13 2.07
C LEU A 340 4.99 3.94 1.34
N GLY A 341 3.88 4.15 2.03
CA GLY A 341 2.57 4.03 1.41
C GLY A 341 1.57 5.02 2.00
N TYR A 342 0.63 5.43 1.16
CA TYR A 342 -0.51 6.26 1.53
C TYR A 342 -1.77 5.61 0.99
N ARG A 343 -2.86 5.68 1.75
CA ARG A 343 -4.18 5.25 1.30
C ARG A 343 -4.77 6.30 0.36
N SER A 344 -5.71 5.90 -0.50
CA SER A 344 -6.52 6.81 -1.32
C SER A 344 -7.67 7.41 -0.51
N SER A 345 -7.34 8.06 0.62
CA SER A 345 -8.31 8.70 1.52
C SER A 345 -7.92 10.14 1.84
N ASP A 346 -8.91 10.97 2.17
CA ASP A 346 -8.69 12.39 2.49
C ASP A 346 -7.82 12.61 3.74
N ASP A 347 -7.74 11.61 4.62
CA ASP A 347 -6.97 11.60 5.87
C ASP A 347 -5.61 10.86 5.78
N ALA A 348 -5.17 10.47 4.59
CA ALA A 348 -4.02 9.56 4.42
C ALA A 348 -2.71 10.05 5.06
N ALA A 349 -2.53 11.36 5.19
CA ALA A 349 -1.37 12.01 5.78
C ALA A 349 -1.38 12.09 7.32
N ILE A 350 -2.53 11.80 7.94
CA ILE A 350 -2.73 11.92 9.39
C ILE A 350 -2.12 10.73 10.12
N ASP A 351 -2.59 9.52 9.80
CA ASP A 351 -2.05 8.28 10.37
C ASP A 351 -1.67 7.31 9.23
N PRO A 352 -0.57 7.52 8.48
CA PRO A 352 -0.27 6.70 7.29
C PRO A 352 -0.16 5.19 7.61
N TRP A 353 0.27 4.82 8.83
CA TRP A 353 0.39 3.42 9.27
C TRP A 353 -0.95 2.75 9.60
N ALA A 354 -2.04 3.50 9.77
CA ALA A 354 -3.27 2.96 10.33
C ALA A 354 -4.07 2.14 9.31
N TRP A 355 -4.19 0.83 9.53
CA TRP A 355 -5.07 0.00 8.71
C TRP A 355 -6.54 0.41 8.86
N VAL A 356 -7.27 0.31 7.75
CA VAL A 356 -8.70 0.61 7.72
C VAL A 356 -9.45 -0.67 8.03
N GLU A 357 -10.05 -0.74 9.21
CA GLU A 357 -10.84 -1.88 9.65
C GLU A 357 -12.19 -1.41 10.23
N GLY A 358 -13.19 -2.29 10.20
CA GLY A 358 -14.50 -2.06 10.79
C GLY A 358 -15.20 -0.81 10.27
N GLU A 359 -15.77 -0.01 11.19
CA GLU A 359 -16.50 1.23 10.86
C GLU A 359 -15.65 2.26 10.12
N ARG A 360 -14.33 2.20 10.25
CA ARG A 360 -13.42 3.11 9.54
C ARG A 360 -13.48 2.91 8.03
N VAL A 361 -13.79 1.69 7.57
CA VAL A 361 -14.03 1.40 6.14
C VAL A 361 -15.29 2.10 5.65
N MET A 362 -16.35 2.10 6.47
CA MET A 362 -17.66 2.65 6.09
C MET A 362 -17.67 4.18 6.02
N ASN A 363 -16.81 4.83 6.82
CA ASN A 363 -16.74 6.30 6.93
C ASN A 363 -15.55 6.91 6.19
N MET A 364 -14.73 6.09 5.51
CA MET A 364 -13.56 6.57 4.77
C MET A 364 -14.01 7.40 3.56
N LYS A 365 -13.53 8.63 3.46
CA LYS A 365 -13.73 9.46 2.27
C LYS A 365 -12.60 9.21 1.30
N VAL A 366 -12.93 8.65 0.13
CA VAL A 366 -11.96 8.40 -0.93
C VAL A 366 -11.42 9.72 -1.47
N SER A 367 -10.10 9.82 -1.62
CA SER A 367 -9.41 10.97 -2.21
C SER A 367 -8.11 10.50 -2.84
N GLU A 368 -8.13 10.28 -4.16
CA GLU A 368 -6.92 9.94 -4.94
C GLU A 368 -5.97 11.14 -5.01
N GLU A 369 -6.50 12.36 -5.04
CA GLU A 369 -5.72 13.61 -4.99
C GLU A 369 -4.87 13.69 -3.71
N THR A 370 -5.41 13.33 -2.55
CA THR A 370 -4.64 13.34 -1.30
C THR A 370 -3.48 12.35 -1.36
N GLN A 371 -3.69 11.15 -1.92
CA GLN A 371 -2.64 10.17 -2.10
C GLN A 371 -1.55 10.68 -3.05
N ALA A 372 -1.94 11.26 -4.20
CA ALA A 372 -1.02 11.86 -5.16
C ALA A 372 -0.20 12.99 -4.53
N ASN A 373 -0.84 13.90 -3.79
CA ASN A 373 -0.19 15.00 -3.08
C ASN A 373 0.84 14.49 -2.06
N CYS A 374 0.55 13.38 -1.36
CA CYS A 374 1.49 12.76 -0.42
C CYS A 374 2.76 12.24 -1.11
N TYR A 375 2.61 11.58 -2.26
CA TYR A 375 3.76 11.12 -3.05
C TYR A 375 4.53 12.28 -3.66
N GLU A 376 3.86 13.30 -4.22
CA GLU A 376 4.51 14.49 -4.77
C GLU A 376 5.32 15.23 -3.72
N ALA A 377 4.74 15.47 -2.54
CA ALA A 377 5.45 16.06 -1.41
C ALA A 377 6.66 15.23 -0.95
N PHE A 378 6.56 13.88 -0.99
CA PHE A 378 7.69 13.00 -0.72
C PHE A 378 8.81 13.18 -1.75
N PHE A 379 8.49 13.09 -3.05
CA PHE A 379 9.49 13.20 -4.11
C PHE A 379 10.19 14.57 -4.07
N GLU A 380 9.44 15.66 -3.94
CA GLU A 380 10.01 17.02 -3.83
C GLU A 380 10.88 17.22 -2.58
N THR A 381 10.65 16.46 -1.51
CA THR A 381 11.38 16.64 -0.25
C THR A 381 12.66 15.80 -0.17
N PHE A 382 12.67 14.62 -0.77
CA PHE A 382 13.74 13.63 -0.55
C PHE A 382 14.47 13.20 -1.83
N TRP A 383 13.83 13.26 -2.99
CA TRP A 383 14.35 12.55 -4.16
C TRP A 383 15.74 13.02 -4.57
N ASP A 384 16.02 14.32 -4.50
CA ASP A 384 17.33 14.88 -4.89
C ASP A 384 18.33 14.98 -3.73
N GLU A 385 17.99 14.47 -2.55
CA GLU A 385 18.93 14.47 -1.44
C GLU A 385 20.06 13.45 -1.67
N PRO A 386 21.34 13.84 -1.49
CA PRO A 386 22.48 12.95 -1.75
C PRO A 386 22.60 11.82 -0.72
N TRP A 387 22.00 11.98 0.45
CA TRP A 387 21.98 10.98 1.52
C TRP A 387 20.78 10.02 1.41
N PHE A 388 19.92 10.19 0.40
CA PHE A 388 18.73 9.38 0.19
C PHE A 388 18.93 8.35 -0.93
N ALA A 389 18.75 7.07 -0.62
CA ALA A 389 18.97 5.95 -1.54
C ALA A 389 17.76 5.60 -2.40
N GLY A 390 16.55 6.04 -2.05
CA GLY A 390 15.32 5.68 -2.75
C GLY A 390 14.26 5.12 -1.80
N ALA A 391 13.23 4.51 -2.38
CA ALA A 391 12.07 4.02 -1.64
C ALA A 391 11.53 2.70 -2.20
N LEU A 392 10.94 1.92 -1.31
CA LEU A 392 10.10 0.77 -1.59
C LEU A 392 8.66 1.18 -1.30
N ILE A 393 7.80 1.21 -2.32
CA ILE A 393 6.39 1.59 -2.21
C ILE A 393 5.54 0.36 -1.89
#